data_AF-A0A351Z2P0-F1
#
_entry.id   AF-A0A351Z2P0-F1
#
_cell.length_a   1.000
_cell.length_b   1.000
_cell.length_c   1.000
_cell.angle_alpha   90.00
_cell.angle_beta   90.00
_cell.angle_gamma   90.00
#
_symmetry.space_group_name_H-M   'P 1'
#
loop_
_entity.id
_entity.type
_entity.pdbx_description
1 polymer ?
#
loop_
_entity_poly.entity_id
_entity_poly.type
_entity_poly.pdbx_seq_one_letter_code
_entity_poly.pdbx_strand_id
1 'polypeptide(L)'
;MPERIIKVVLTTPLDEQNIQKIKAVSKGISVDQVSGLIVAERKGNNSDKAKLDLLLREAEVLYGYIHHFPRDLPKRLSRLKWIQSMTAG
;
A
#
# COMPACT_ATOMS: atom_id res chain seq x y z
N MET A 1 24.57 11.19 -1.17
CA MET A 1 23.90 10.06 -0.47
C MET A 1 22.77 9.57 -1.37
N PRO A 2 22.59 8.26 -1.61
CA PRO A 2 21.46 7.80 -2.41
C PRO A 2 20.16 8.22 -1.72
N GLU A 3 19.26 8.87 -2.47
CA GLU A 3 17.94 9.24 -1.96
C GLU A 3 17.19 7.95 -1.59
N ARG A 4 16.88 7.79 -0.30
CA ARG A 4 16.14 6.63 0.20
C ARG A 4 14.71 6.69 -0.35
N ILE A 5 14.30 5.63 -1.05
CA ILE A 5 12.93 5.48 -1.54
C ILE A 5 12.03 4.96 -0.42
N ILE A 6 10.98 5.71 -0.09
CA ILE A 6 9.89 5.35 0.80
C ILE A 6 8.78 4.71 -0.03
N LYS A 7 8.43 3.47 0.31
CA LYS A 7 7.36 2.70 -0.34
C LYS A 7 6.02 2.95 0.34
N VAL A 8 5.12 3.61 -0.38
CA VAL A 8 3.74 3.91 0.04
C VAL A 8 2.79 2.97 -0.70
N VAL A 9 2.03 2.17 0.03
CA VAL A 9 1.04 1.25 -0.53
C VAL A 9 -0.37 1.73 -0.25
N LEU A 10 -1.16 1.89 -1.32
CA LEU A 10 -2.56 2.30 -1.26
C LEU A 10 -3.46 1.07 -1.39
N THR A 11 -4.17 0.74 -0.32
CA THR A 11 -5.13 -0.39 -0.27
C THR A 11 -6.54 0.00 -0.75
N THR A 12 -6.77 1.29 -0.95
CA THR A 12 -8.04 1.87 -1.42
C THR A 12 -7.75 2.63 -2.72
N PRO A 13 -8.66 2.59 -3.71
CA PRO A 13 -8.47 3.33 -4.95
C PRO A 13 -8.40 4.83 -4.68
N LEU A 14 -7.33 5.47 -5.13
CA LEU A 14 -7.20 6.90 -5.34
C LEU A 14 -7.15 7.17 -6.84
N ASP A 15 -7.64 8.33 -7.22
CA ASP A 15 -7.51 8.88 -8.56
C ASP A 15 -6.08 9.38 -8.83
N GLU A 16 -5.72 9.46 -10.11
CA GLU A 16 -4.36 9.82 -10.53
C GLU A 16 -3.93 11.19 -9.99
N GLN A 17 -4.84 12.16 -9.89
CA GLN A 17 -4.50 13.49 -9.36
C GLN A 17 -4.00 13.43 -7.91
N ASN A 18 -4.64 12.63 -7.06
CA ASN A 18 -4.20 12.48 -5.67
C ASN A 18 -2.93 11.63 -5.56
N ILE A 19 -2.74 10.64 -6.42
CA ILE A 19 -1.47 9.89 -6.51
C ILE A 19 -0.31 10.82 -6.89
N GLN A 20 -0.52 11.71 -7.85
CA GLN A 20 0.49 12.68 -8.26
C GLN A 20 0.84 13.68 -7.15
N LYS A 21 -0.15 14.12 -6.35
CA LYS A 21 0.11 14.95 -5.16
C LYS A 21 1.01 14.25 -4.16
N ILE A 22 0.80 12.96 -3.91
CA ILE A 22 1.65 12.17 -2.99
C ILE A 22 3.08 12.07 -3.53
N LYS A 23 3.24 11.74 -4.82
CA LYS A 23 4.55 11.66 -5.47
C LYS A 23 5.28 13.01 -5.52
N ALA A 24 4.55 14.11 -5.60
CA ALA A 24 5.12 15.46 -5.63
C ALA A 24 5.74 15.91 -4.30
N VAL A 25 5.41 15.27 -3.17
CA VAL A 25 5.98 15.61 -1.86
C VAL A 25 7.50 15.41 -1.84
N SER A 26 8.01 14.36 -2.47
CA SER A 26 9.44 14.08 -2.58
C SER A 26 9.74 13.08 -3.68
N LYS A 27 10.88 13.27 -4.38
CA LYS A 27 11.42 12.31 -5.37
C LYS A 27 11.71 10.94 -4.77
N GLY A 28 11.89 10.87 -3.44
CA GLY A 28 12.07 9.64 -2.69
C GLY A 28 10.77 8.89 -2.38
N ILE A 29 9.62 9.23 -2.97
CA ILE A 29 8.35 8.52 -2.70
C ILE A 29 7.95 7.67 -3.91
N SER A 30 7.75 6.37 -3.68
CA SER A 30 7.18 5.43 -4.63
C SER A 30 5.81 5.00 -4.13
N VAL A 31 4.79 5.12 -4.98
CA VAL A 31 3.40 4.83 -4.64
C VAL A 31 2.90 3.65 -5.47
N ASP A 32 2.42 2.61 -4.79
CA ASP A 32 1.85 1.41 -5.39
C ASP A 32 0.38 1.27 -4.97
N GLN A 33 -0.54 1.33 -5.94
CA GLN A 33 -1.97 1.12 -5.69
C GLN A 33 -2.33 -0.36 -5.87
N VAL A 34 -2.70 -1.01 -4.76
CA VAL A 34 -2.96 -2.46 -4.70
C VAL A 34 -4.42 -2.80 -4.39
N SER A 35 -5.32 -1.81 -4.39
CA SER A 35 -6.75 -2.00 -4.11
C SER A 35 -7.39 -3.11 -4.96
N GLY A 36 -7.06 -3.17 -6.25
CA GLY A 36 -7.52 -4.24 -7.14
C GLY A 36 -7.04 -5.64 -6.71
N LEU A 37 -5.78 -5.76 -6.28
CA LEU A 37 -5.18 -7.01 -5.80
C LEU A 37 -5.81 -7.46 -4.47
N ILE A 38 -6.05 -6.51 -3.56
CA ILE A 38 -6.73 -6.78 -2.28
C ILE A 38 -8.15 -7.29 -2.52
N VAL A 39 -8.90 -6.67 -3.44
CA VAL A 39 -10.25 -7.12 -3.79
C VAL A 39 -10.23 -8.50 -4.44
N ALA A 40 -9.26 -8.77 -5.33
CA ALA A 40 -9.10 -10.07 -5.96
C ALA A 40 -8.81 -11.18 -4.93
N GLU A 41 -7.85 -10.96 -4.02
CA GLU A 41 -7.51 -11.89 -2.93
C GLU A 41 -8.73 -12.19 -2.05
N ARG A 42 -9.51 -11.17 -1.69
CA ARG A 42 -10.75 -11.33 -0.90
C ARG A 42 -11.83 -12.13 -1.60
N LYS A 43 -11.89 -12.05 -2.92
CA LYS A 43 -12.78 -12.86 -3.75
C LYS A 43 -12.26 -14.29 -3.98
N GLY A 44 -11.11 -14.64 -3.38
CA GLY A 44 -10.49 -15.96 -3.52
C GLY A 44 -9.60 -16.11 -4.76
N ASN A 45 -9.43 -15.05 -5.55
CA ASN A 45 -8.51 -15.06 -6.69
C ASN A 45 -7.08 -14.77 -6.20
N ASN A 46 -6.26 -15.81 -6.14
CA ASN A 46 -4.89 -15.74 -5.63
C ASN A 46 -3.83 -15.70 -6.75
N SER A 47 -4.21 -15.51 -8.02
CA SER A 47 -3.28 -15.52 -9.15
C SER A 47 -2.13 -14.51 -8.99
N ASP A 48 -2.40 -13.35 -8.39
CA ASP A 48 -1.42 -12.29 -8.15
C ASP A 48 -0.96 -12.18 -6.68
N LYS A 49 -1.21 -13.22 -5.87
CA LYS A 49 -0.93 -13.17 -4.43
C LYS A 49 0.55 -12.90 -4.11
N ALA A 50 1.46 -13.56 -4.84
CA ALA A 50 2.90 -13.36 -4.64
C ALA A 50 3.34 -11.91 -4.93
N LYS A 51 2.73 -11.29 -5.95
CA LYS A 51 2.98 -9.88 -6.29
C LYS A 51 2.44 -8.95 -5.20
N LEU A 52 1.23 -9.21 -4.71
CA LEU A 52 0.65 -8.45 -3.59
C LEU A 52 1.52 -8.58 -2.32
N ASP A 53 1.95 -9.80 -1.98
CA ASP A 53 2.80 -10.05 -0.81
C ASP A 53 4.15 -9.35 -0.91
N LEU A 54 4.75 -9.29 -2.10
CA LEU A 54 5.99 -8.54 -2.33
C LEU A 54 5.80 -7.04 -2.08
N LEU A 55 4.75 -6.44 -2.66
CA LEU A 55 4.44 -5.01 -2.50
C LEU A 55 4.16 -4.65 -1.04
N LEU A 56 3.43 -5.51 -0.32
CA LEU A 56 3.16 -5.33 1.10
C LEU A 56 4.44 -5.50 1.93
N ARG A 57 5.29 -6.50 1.62
CA ARG A 57 6.53 -6.72 2.36
C ARG A 57 7.45 -5.51 2.33
N GLU A 58 7.49 -4.82 1.20
CA GLU A 58 8.32 -3.63 1.00
C GLU A 58 7.70 -2.34 1.53
N ALA A 59 6.40 -2.33 1.83
CA ALA A 59 5.68 -1.14 2.27
C ALA A 59 6.26 -0.59 3.59
N GLU A 60 6.64 0.69 3.56
CA GLU A 60 6.99 1.46 4.76
C GLU A 60 5.78 2.26 5.27
N VAL A 61 4.88 2.66 4.37
CA VAL A 61 3.64 3.35 4.68
C VAL A 61 2.46 2.60 4.05
N LEU A 62 1.43 2.34 4.86
CA LEU A 62 0.16 1.81 4.38
C LEU A 62 -0.92 2.89 4.47
N TYR A 63 -1.71 3.06 3.40
CA TYR A 63 -2.81 4.01 3.36
C TYR A 63 -4.11 3.36 2.85
N GLY A 64 -5.24 3.70 3.47
CA GLY A 64 -6.58 3.36 2.96
C GLY A 64 -7.61 3.14 4.06
N TYR A 65 -8.78 2.62 3.69
CA TYR A 65 -9.79 2.21 4.67
C TYR A 65 -9.32 0.99 5.47
N ILE A 66 -9.53 1.01 6.79
CA ILE A 66 -9.15 -0.11 7.67
C ILE A 66 -9.76 -1.44 7.23
N HIS A 67 -11.00 -1.40 6.72
CA HIS A 67 -11.68 -2.57 6.18
C HIS A 67 -11.05 -3.12 4.91
N HIS A 68 -10.17 -2.39 4.22
CA HIS A 68 -9.40 -2.81 3.04
C HIS A 68 -7.98 -3.28 3.38
N PHE A 69 -7.58 -3.26 4.65
CA PHE A 69 -6.27 -3.75 5.01
C PHE A 69 -6.14 -5.26 4.80
N PRO A 70 -4.98 -5.73 4.32
CA PRO A 70 -4.72 -7.15 4.18
C PRO A 70 -4.78 -7.85 5.54
N ARG A 71 -5.19 -9.11 5.55
CA ARG A 71 -5.10 -9.95 6.76
C ARG A 71 -3.64 -10.19 7.13
N ASP A 72 -3.38 -10.50 8.39
CA ASP A 72 -2.04 -10.81 8.90
C ASP A 72 -1.01 -9.68 8.68
N LEU A 73 -1.42 -8.42 8.91
CA LEU A 73 -0.57 -7.22 8.72
C LEU A 73 0.85 -7.36 9.29
N PRO A 74 1.08 -7.83 10.53
CA PRO A 74 2.44 -7.93 11.08
C PRO A 74 3.33 -8.90 10.31
N LYS A 75 2.76 -9.95 9.69
CA LYS A 75 3.50 -10.94 8.90
C LYS A 75 3.78 -10.42 7.49
N ARG A 76 2.84 -9.68 6.90
CA ARG A 76 2.93 -9.22 5.50
C ARG A 76 3.68 -7.91 5.35
N LEU A 77 3.69 -7.03 6.36
CA LEU A 77 4.27 -5.69 6.28
C LEU A 77 5.55 -5.56 7.11
N SER A 78 6.58 -6.35 6.77
CA SER A 78 7.83 -6.44 7.55
C SER A 78 8.62 -5.12 7.69
N ARG A 79 8.36 -4.14 6.83
CA ARG A 79 9.04 -2.83 6.81
C ARG A 79 8.13 -1.68 7.24
N LEU A 80 6.93 -1.98 7.72
CA LEU A 80 5.94 -0.99 8.10
C LEU A 80 6.47 -0.05 9.17
N LYS A 81 6.25 1.25 8.96
CA LYS A 81 6.55 2.30 9.92
C LYS A 81 5.34 3.14 10.26
N TRP A 82 4.41 3.27 9.31
CA TRP A 82 3.24 4.12 9.46
C TRP A 82 2.01 3.51 8.79
N ILE A 83 0.86 3.65 9.45
CA ILE A 83 -0.45 3.35 8.88
C ILE A 83 -1.26 4.63 8.94
N GLN A 84 -1.78 5.04 7.79
CA GLN A 84 -2.77 6.12 7.69
C GLN A 84 -4.12 5.52 7.30
N SER A 85 -5.08 5.58 8.23
CA SER A 85 -6.46 5.19 7.95
C SER A 85 -7.25 6.34 7.36
N MET A 86 -8.19 6.02 6.46
CA MET A 86 -9.24 6.94 5.99
C MET A 86 -10.49 6.91 6.88
N THR A 87 -10.51 6.08 7.93
CA THR A 87 -11.56 6.07 8.95
C THR A 87 -11.04 6.72 10.23
N ALA A 88 -11.89 7.48 10.91
CA ALA A 88 -11.67 7.83 12.31
C ALA A 88 -12.01 6.61 13.17
N GLY A 89 -11.10 6.19 14.05
CA GLY A 89 -11.24 5.03 14.92
C GLY A 89 -10.09 4.91 15.89
#